data_AF-A0A2H9LHU9-F1
#
_entry.id   AF-A0A2H9LHU9-F1
#
_cell.length_a   1.000
_cell.length_b   1.000
_cell.length_c   1.000
_cell.angle_alpha   90.00
_cell.angle_beta   90.00
_cell.angle_gamma   90.00
#
_symmetry.space_group_name_H-M   'P 1'
#
loop_
_entity.id
_entity.type
_entity.pdbx_description
1 polymer ?
#
loop_
_entity_poly.entity_id
_entity_poly.type
_entity_poly.pdbx_seq_one_letter_code
_entity_poly.pdbx_strand_id
1 'polypeptide(L)'
;MVQAIVNLGEREDRLLTIVKGKFGLKNKSDAVNFVIGKYEEELLEPELRPEYVQKIRNIEKKGKFTSYKNLSELRKEIENA
;
A
#
# COMPACT_ATOMS: atom_id res chain seq x y z
N MET A 1 -21.21 -3.54 2.69
CA MET A 1 -20.42 -4.44 3.56
C MET A 1 -20.38 -5.79 2.87
N VAL A 2 -19.20 -6.33 2.59
CA VAL A 2 -19.03 -7.65 1.96
C VAL A 2 -18.79 -8.67 3.06
N GLN A 3 -19.37 -9.86 2.96
CA GLN A 3 -19.19 -10.94 3.93
C GLN A 3 -18.47 -12.10 3.25
N ALA A 4 -17.50 -12.70 3.96
CA ALA A 4 -16.80 -13.89 3.54
C ALA A 4 -16.83 -14.92 4.68
N ILE A 5 -17.07 -16.18 4.33
CA ILE A 5 -16.91 -17.31 5.25
C ILE A 5 -15.51 -17.87 5.01
N VAL A 6 -14.70 -17.93 6.06
CA VAL A 6 -13.34 -18.46 6.01
C VAL A 6 -13.18 -19.56 7.05
N ASN A 7 -12.49 -20.64 6.66
CA ASN A 7 -12.10 -21.69 7.59
C ASN A 7 -10.74 -21.33 8.18
N LEU A 8 -10.65 -21.26 9.50
CA LEU A 8 -9.43 -20.98 10.23
C LEU A 8 -8.97 -22.23 10.97
N GLY A 9 -7.67 -22.49 10.97
CA GLY A 9 -7.07 -23.50 11.82
C GLY A 9 -7.05 -23.05 13.29
N GLU A 10 -6.82 -24.00 14.20
CA GLU A 10 -6.77 -23.71 15.63
C GLU A 10 -5.70 -22.68 16.00
N ARG A 11 -4.56 -22.72 15.29
CA ARG A 11 -3.44 -21.80 15.54
C ARG A 11 -3.83 -20.38 15.13
N GLU A 12 -4.43 -20.22 13.95
CA GLU A 12 -4.86 -18.94 13.39
C GLU A 12 -5.94 -18.31 14.29
N ASP A 13 -6.88 -19.13 14.80
CA ASP A 13 -7.92 -18.67 15.72
C ASP A 13 -7.36 -18.14 17.06
N ARG A 14 -6.36 -18.84 17.61
CA ARG A 14 -5.65 -18.38 18.82
C ARG A 14 -4.89 -17.08 18.57
N LEU A 15 -4.22 -16.95 17.43
CA LEU A 15 -3.53 -15.73 17.05
C LEU A 15 -4.50 -14.54 16.95
N LEU A 16 -5.64 -14.71 16.29
CA LEU A 16 -6.67 -13.66 16.21
C LEU A 16 -7.22 -13.28 17.58
N THR A 17 -7.34 -14.24 18.50
CA THR A 17 -7.77 -13.98 19.88
C THR A 17 -6.76 -13.10 20.62
N ILE A 18 -5.46 -13.37 20.44
CA ILE A 18 -4.38 -12.56 21.02
C ILE A 18 -4.40 -11.14 20.43
N VAL A 19 -4.50 -11.01 19.10
CA VAL A 19 -4.57 -9.70 18.41
C VAL A 19 -5.78 -8.91 18.90
N LYS A 20 -6.97 -9.54 18.93
CA LYS A 20 -8.20 -8.94 19.44
C LYS A 20 -7.99 -8.38 20.85
N GLY A 21 -7.42 -9.17 21.77
CA GLY A 21 -7.16 -8.75 23.14
C GLY A 21 -6.15 -7.61 23.23
N LYS A 22 -5.03 -7.72 22.51
CA LYS A 22 -3.94 -6.73 22.51
C LYS A 22 -4.39 -5.34 22.06
N PHE A 23 -5.27 -5.27 21.05
CA PHE A 23 -5.74 -4.02 20.47
C PHE A 23 -7.15 -3.61 20.95
N GLY A 24 -7.72 -4.31 21.93
CA GLY A 24 -9.04 -3.99 22.49
C GLY A 24 -10.20 -4.12 21.50
N LEU A 25 -10.08 -5.00 20.50
CA LEU A 25 -11.07 -5.16 19.43
C LEU A 25 -12.31 -5.92 19.92
N LYS A 26 -13.49 -5.59 19.40
CA LYS A 26 -14.77 -6.10 19.90
C LYS A 26 -14.98 -7.57 19.54
N ASN A 27 -14.65 -7.96 18.31
CA ASN A 27 -14.85 -9.33 17.82
C ASN A 27 -13.65 -9.83 16.97
N LYS A 28 -13.68 -11.12 16.59
CA LYS A 28 -12.62 -11.73 15.79
C LYS A 28 -12.58 -11.21 14.35
N SER A 29 -13.72 -10.83 13.78
CA SER A 29 -13.79 -10.21 12.45
C SER A 29 -13.07 -8.86 12.42
N ASP A 30 -13.19 -8.05 13.48
CA ASP A 30 -12.42 -6.80 13.62
C ASP A 30 -10.91 -7.09 13.65
N ALA A 31 -10.50 -8.17 14.32
CA ALA A 31 -9.09 -8.59 14.36
C ALA A 31 -8.60 -9.06 12.99
N VAL A 32 -9.41 -9.77 12.20
CA VAL A 32 -9.07 -10.12 10.82
C VAL A 32 -8.87 -8.85 9.99
N ASN A 33 -9.81 -7.90 10.05
CA ASN A 33 -9.69 -6.64 9.31
C ASN A 33 -8.45 -5.84 9.72
N PHE A 34 -8.13 -5.81 11.01
CA PHE A 34 -6.92 -5.16 11.52
C PHE A 34 -5.65 -5.81 10.96
N VAL A 35 -5.57 -7.14 10.95
CA VAL A 35 -4.42 -7.88 10.38
C VAL A 35 -4.29 -7.64 8.89
N ILE A 36 -5.40 -7.61 8.14
CA ILE A 36 -5.39 -7.29 6.70
C ILE A 36 -4.85 -5.89 6.47
N GLY A 37 -5.29 -4.89 7.24
CA GLY A 37 -4.77 -3.51 7.11
C GLY A 37 -3.28 -3.41 7.46
N LYS A 38 -2.80 -4.18 8.44
CA LYS A 38 -1.36 -4.24 8.73
C LYS A 38 -0.56 -4.92 7.63
N TYR A 39 -1.14 -5.98 7.04
CA TYR A 39 -0.55 -6.64 5.88
C TYR A 39 -0.52 -5.72 4.66
N GLU A 40 -1.55 -4.90 4.45
CA GLU A 40 -1.56 -3.86 3.42
C GLU A 40 -0.42 -2.86 3.63
N GLU A 41 -0.24 -2.31 4.84
CA GLU A 41 0.86 -1.40 5.15
C GLU A 41 2.26 -1.99 4.89
N GLU A 42 2.44 -3.29 5.14
CA GLU A 42 3.73 -3.97 5.06
C GLU A 42 4.06 -4.57 3.69
N LEU A 43 3.07 -5.08 2.96
CA LEU A 43 3.27 -5.87 1.73
C LEU A 43 2.65 -5.28 0.47
N LEU A 44 1.62 -4.45 0.59
CA LEU A 44 1.08 -3.73 -0.55
C LEU A 44 1.78 -2.38 -0.57
N GLU A 45 2.39 -2.01 -1.70
CA GLU A 45 2.66 -0.59 -1.90
C GLU A 45 1.32 0.13 -1.70
N PRO A 46 1.23 1.13 -0.81
CA PRO A 46 -0.02 1.86 -0.63
C PRO A 46 -0.48 2.27 -2.02
N GLU A 47 -1.76 2.03 -2.35
CA GLU A 47 -2.32 2.48 -3.62
C GLU A 47 -1.78 3.88 -3.92
N LEU A 48 -1.35 4.14 -5.17
CA LEU A 48 -0.81 5.44 -5.53
C LEU A 48 -1.75 6.50 -4.97
N ARG A 49 -1.26 7.24 -3.96
CA ARG A 49 -2.14 8.12 -3.19
C ARG A 49 -2.87 9.01 -4.19
N PRO A 50 -4.17 9.28 -4.03
CA PRO A 50 -4.92 10.05 -5.01
C PRO A 50 -4.22 11.37 -5.38
N GLU A 51 -3.53 12.02 -4.43
CA GLU A 51 -2.70 13.19 -4.71
C GLU A 51 -1.53 12.94 -5.67
N TYR A 52 -0.89 11.77 -5.59
CA TYR A 52 0.22 11.37 -6.44
C TYR A 52 -0.25 11.02 -7.85
N VAL A 53 -1.38 10.32 -7.98
CA VAL A 53 -2.03 10.07 -9.28
C VAL A 53 -2.38 11.38 -9.96
N GLN A 54 -2.96 12.33 -9.21
CA GLN A 54 -3.30 13.63 -9.74
C GLN A 54 -2.06 14.45 -10.14
N LYS A 55 -0.97 14.36 -9.36
CA LYS A 55 0.32 14.96 -9.69
C LYS A 55 0.88 14.41 -11.00
N ILE A 56 0.90 13.08 -11.17
CA ILE A 56 1.38 12.44 -12.41
C ILE A 56 0.52 12.86 -13.60
N ARG A 57 -0.82 12.82 -13.49
CA ARG A 57 -1.72 13.30 -14.56
C ARG A 57 -1.49 14.77 -14.93
N ASN A 58 -1.16 15.61 -13.95
CA ASN A 58 -0.83 17.01 -14.20
C ASN A 58 0.52 17.15 -14.93
N ILE A 59 1.53 16.34 -14.55
CA ILE A 59 2.83 16.29 -15.23
C ILE A 59 2.65 15.79 -16.66
N GLU A 60 1.90 14.71 -16.91
CA GLU A 60 1.59 14.23 -18.27
C GLU A 60 0.96 15.30 -19.16
N LYS A 61 0.04 16.11 -18.60
CA LYS A 61 -0.66 17.14 -19.38
C LYS A 61 0.11 18.43 -19.57
N LYS A 62 0.91 18.86 -18.59
CA LYS A 62 1.48 20.22 -18.51
C LYS A 62 2.98 20.24 -18.25
N GLY A 63 3.59 19.08 -18.01
CA GLY A 63 5.01 18.94 -17.73
C GLY A 63 5.85 19.29 -18.94
N LYS A 64 7.04 19.81 -18.68
CA LYS A 64 8.09 19.94 -19.69
C LYS A 64 8.87 18.63 -19.71
N PHE A 65 8.73 17.89 -20.79
CA PHE A 65 9.44 16.64 -20.98
C PHE A 65 10.68 16.89 -21.83
N THR A 66 11.82 16.44 -21.35
CA THR A 66 13.08 16.41 -22.11
C THR A 66 13.31 14.99 -22.60
N SER A 67 13.53 14.83 -23.90
CA SER A 67 13.91 13.54 -24.49
C SER A 67 15.43 13.40 -24.51
N TYR A 68 15.94 12.24 -24.11
CA TYR A 68 17.37 11.92 -24.17
C TYR A 68 17.60 10.76 -25.11
N LYS A 69 18.72 10.77 -25.85
CA LYS A 69 19.04 9.69 -26.78
C LYS A 69 19.62 8.47 -26.09
N ASN A 70 20.24 8.66 -24.93
CA ASN A 70 20.89 7.60 -24.15
C ASN A 70 20.94 7.98 -22.66
N LEU A 71 21.20 6.97 -21.83
CA LEU A 71 21.28 7.13 -20.37
C LEU A 71 22.41 8.07 -19.94
N SER A 72 23.50 8.13 -20.71
CA SER A 72 24.66 8.99 -20.39
C SER A 72 24.32 10.48 -20.49
N GLU A 73 23.51 10.88 -21.47
CA GLU A 73 22.99 12.26 -21.59
C GLU A 73 22.11 12.62 -20.39
N LEU A 74 21.19 11.73 -20.00
CA LEU A 74 20.33 11.92 -18.83
C LEU A 74 21.15 12.09 -17.54
N ARG A 75 22.15 11.23 -17.32
CA ARG A 75 22.99 11.29 -16.13
C ARG A 75 23.77 12.60 -16.03
N LYS A 76 24.30 13.11 -17.15
CA LYS A 76 25.00 14.39 -17.19
C LYS A 76 24.11 15.56 -16.73
N GLU A 77 22.82 15.54 -17.03
CA GLU A 77 21.91 16.63 -16.60
C GLU A 77 21.56 16.51 -15.11
N ILE A 78 21.26 15.30 -14.62
CA ILE A 78 20.84 15.07 -13.22
C ILE A 78 21.99 15.23 -12.24
N GLU A 79 23.20 14.76 -12.59
CA GLU A 79 24.35 14.77 -11.67
C GLU A 79 25.04 16.15 -11.60
N ASN A 80 24.76 17.05 -12.54
CA ASN A 80 25.26 18.44 -12.53
C ASN A 80 24.17 19.48 -12.16
N ALA A 81 22.98 19.03 -11.72
CA ALA A 81 21.84 19.88 -11.33
C ALA A 81 21.87 20.28 -9.84
#